data_AF-A0A2N3MZY5-F1
#
_entry.id   AF-A0A2N3MZY5-F1
#
_cell.length_a   1.000
_cell.length_b   1.000
_cell.length_c   1.000
_cell.angle_alpha   90.00
_cell.angle_beta   90.00
_cell.angle_gamma   90.00
#
_symmetry.space_group_name_H-M   'P 1'
#
loop_
_entity.id
_entity.type
_entity.pdbx_description
1 polymer ?
#
loop_
_entity_poly.entity_id
_entity_poly.type
_entity_poly.pdbx_seq_one_letter_code
_entity_poly.pdbx_strand_id
1 'polypeptide(L)'
;MTKVTNKEGHWLAAGDYQHTVNRLCASDPRLRLRDPKTLNLHVPFTDDHVRVSVLEAQEDNSFLTQARFTTPESLQDHFSSSECSRPGRKAVYILEGMGPGFVSVMGQHFSLHPSIFVEQERVVVHDISWRGANDGVPLPSSLRGGRAHLRMRYHEVMSFDVAPRSFRWACGVTGKHIGVSRELKWGDTVDDGDQFLDVGMIVRKCGVWSRRKEGGGWDCLVICDPPLRRVHAGETYNDAFDVQTRPYQGGYIDFVPEEEQLHVLSGPPRTCLLDDLTFYLETHHRLIETSTNHGASPEGVVLFVKKIVASQYLVQIEHVRSALIAVQRGLTRKQDLARMPMRKVEALWSDMQAWERRMGEYLEDLEGIMIQLGIPLTDEPWAHSSYHSPSLANPPPYHKDASEMRPDPSWQDCEADFQFLLHRLRELRHRTASLNAAVTGLAGITGNRMSYKEQQRSIREAKSTKAITLIGLIFIPLAYTSSVFSMTEPYAPGQELFWVYFAASAPLILLVVLGYYILDYGYSAGSAAWSIYHVMSRLRKAVGLSETANGKDEAFEA
;
A
#
# COMPACT_ATOMS: atom_id res chain seq x y z
N MET A 1 14.37 27.07 20.52
CA MET A 1 14.57 25.61 20.39
C MET A 1 16.05 25.32 20.41
N THR A 2 16.51 24.80 21.55
CA THR A 2 17.89 24.46 21.86
C THR A 2 18.41 23.42 20.86
N LYS A 3 19.45 23.78 20.08
CA LYS A 3 20.22 22.82 19.29
C LYS A 3 20.95 21.89 20.27
N VAL A 4 20.30 20.80 20.67
CA VAL A 4 21.03 19.63 21.14
C VAL A 4 21.85 19.18 19.94
N THR A 5 23.17 19.37 20.00
CA THR A 5 24.12 18.78 19.07
C THR A 5 24.00 17.27 19.21
N ASN A 6 23.02 16.68 18.54
CA ASN A 6 22.83 15.25 18.52
C ASN A 6 24.04 14.68 17.75
N LYS A 7 24.99 14.10 18.48
CA LYS A 7 26.19 13.53 17.88
C LYS A 7 25.75 12.42 16.93
N GLU A 8 26.25 12.44 15.69
CA GLU A 8 25.83 11.49 14.65
C GLU A 8 26.00 10.04 15.13
N GLY A 9 25.00 9.19 14.87
CA GLY A 9 25.03 7.77 15.26
C GLY A 9 24.66 7.45 16.70
N HIS A 10 24.53 8.44 17.59
CA HIS A 10 24.26 8.19 19.01
C HIS A 10 22.87 7.64 19.32
N TRP A 11 21.93 7.73 18.37
CA TRP A 11 20.55 7.27 18.55
C TRP A 11 20.42 5.74 18.55
N LEU A 12 21.35 5.02 17.92
CA LEU A 12 21.24 3.59 17.67
C LEU A 12 21.79 2.73 18.82
N ALA A 13 22.87 3.19 19.45
CA ALA A 13 23.59 2.44 20.47
C ALA A 13 24.24 3.37 21.50
N ALA A 14 24.54 2.79 22.67
CA ALA A 14 25.29 3.38 23.76
C ALA A 14 26.60 2.62 24.01
N GLY A 15 27.47 3.17 24.87
CA GLY A 15 28.72 2.51 25.28
C GLY A 15 29.73 2.32 24.14
N ASP A 16 30.55 1.27 24.21
CA ASP A 16 31.67 1.07 23.28
C ASP A 16 31.24 0.87 21.83
N TYR A 17 30.12 0.18 21.60
CA TYR A 17 29.59 -0.05 20.26
C TYR A 17 29.18 1.25 19.56
N GLN A 18 28.83 2.29 20.33
CA GLN A 18 28.53 3.63 19.82
C GLN A 18 29.71 4.23 19.04
N HIS A 19 30.96 3.96 19.46
CA HIS A 19 32.14 4.44 18.74
C HIS A 19 32.26 3.80 17.36
N THR A 20 31.96 2.50 17.25
CA THR A 20 31.91 1.79 15.97
C THR A 20 30.82 2.36 15.07
N VAL A 21 29.62 2.61 15.61
CA VAL A 21 28.50 3.23 14.87
C VAL A 21 28.89 4.61 14.34
N ASN A 22 29.48 5.46 15.19
CA ASN A 22 29.89 6.81 14.80
C ASN A 22 30.94 6.79 13.67
N ARG A 23 31.96 5.93 13.77
CA ARG A 23 32.99 5.79 12.74
C ARG A 23 32.45 5.33 11.38
N LEU A 24 31.37 4.54 11.38
CA LEU A 24 30.74 4.04 10.17
C LEU A 24 29.71 5.00 9.56
N CYS A 25 29.37 6.12 10.23
CA CYS A 25 28.44 7.13 9.70
C CYS A 25 28.91 7.81 8.40
N ALA A 26 30.22 7.81 8.12
CA ALA A 26 30.76 8.29 6.85
C ALA A 26 30.49 7.31 5.70
N SER A 27 30.59 6.00 5.98
CA SER A 27 30.38 4.93 5.00
C SER A 27 28.91 4.60 4.79
N ASP A 28 28.10 4.65 5.84
CA ASP A 28 26.65 4.46 5.80
C ASP A 28 25.94 5.69 6.40
N PRO A 29 25.50 6.65 5.55
CA PRO A 29 24.83 7.86 6.00
C PRO A 29 23.53 7.60 6.77
N ARG A 30 22.93 6.42 6.63
CA ARG A 30 21.69 6.03 7.33
C ARG A 30 21.91 5.91 8.85
N LEU A 31 23.16 5.76 9.29
CA LEU A 31 23.52 5.71 10.71
C LEU A 31 23.46 7.07 11.39
N ARG A 32 23.58 8.19 10.65
CA ARG A 32 23.74 9.51 11.27
C ARG A 32 22.56 9.93 12.13
N LEU A 33 21.36 9.71 11.60
CA LEU A 33 20.09 10.10 12.21
C LEU A 33 19.09 8.95 12.10
N ARG A 34 18.29 8.79 13.16
CA ARG A 34 17.15 7.89 13.16
C ARG A 34 16.18 8.29 12.05
N ASP A 35 15.43 7.32 11.55
CA ASP A 35 14.38 7.54 10.56
C ASP A 35 13.42 8.67 11.00
N PRO A 36 13.31 9.79 10.24
CA PRO A 36 12.42 10.89 10.59
C PRO A 36 10.94 10.47 10.68
N LYS A 37 10.53 9.43 9.95
CA LYS A 37 9.15 8.96 9.97
C LYS A 37 8.78 8.35 11.31
N THR A 38 9.70 7.66 12.01
CA THR A 38 9.38 7.12 13.34
C THR A 38 9.14 8.23 14.37
N LEU A 39 9.81 9.38 14.21
CA LEU A 39 9.55 10.57 15.02
C LEU A 39 8.15 11.14 14.76
N ASN A 40 7.74 11.25 13.49
CA ASN A 40 6.39 11.70 13.12
C ASN A 40 5.30 10.74 13.59
N LEU A 41 5.63 9.45 13.71
CA LEU A 41 4.73 8.41 14.23
C LEU A 41 4.71 8.33 15.76
N HIS A 42 5.47 9.18 16.46
CA HIS A 42 5.62 9.16 17.92
C HIS A 42 6.06 7.79 18.47
N VAL A 43 6.89 7.06 17.72
CA VAL A 43 7.36 5.73 18.13
C VAL A 43 8.68 5.86 18.89
N PRO A 44 8.73 5.53 20.19
CA PRO A 44 9.97 5.59 20.95
C PRO A 44 10.98 4.53 20.46
N PHE A 45 12.27 4.76 20.73
CA PHE A 45 13.32 3.75 20.56
C PHE A 45 13.90 3.42 21.93
N THR A 46 13.25 2.48 22.62
CA THR A 46 13.59 2.06 23.98
C THR A 46 13.80 0.56 24.01
N ASP A 47 14.41 0.07 25.09
CA ASP A 47 14.58 -1.36 25.34
C ASP A 47 13.29 -2.04 25.85
N ASP A 48 12.16 -1.31 25.87
CA ASP A 48 10.89 -1.82 26.33
C ASP A 48 10.33 -2.88 25.38
N HIS A 49 9.76 -3.94 25.96
CA HIS A 49 9.13 -5.05 25.23
C HIS A 49 10.07 -5.83 24.29
N VAL A 50 11.38 -5.64 24.40
CA VAL A 50 12.38 -6.46 23.71
C VAL A 50 12.50 -7.81 24.42
N ARG A 51 12.55 -8.89 23.65
CA ARG A 51 12.73 -10.26 24.15
C ARG A 51 13.88 -10.92 23.43
N VAL A 52 14.73 -11.63 24.17
CA VAL A 52 15.77 -12.49 23.59
C VAL A 52 15.54 -13.92 24.07
N SER A 53 15.44 -14.86 23.15
CA SER A 53 15.46 -16.30 23.45
C SER A 53 16.77 -16.89 22.99
N VAL A 54 17.44 -17.67 23.85
CA VAL A 54 18.68 -18.37 23.54
C VAL A 54 18.42 -19.86 23.55
N LEU A 55 18.57 -20.48 22.37
CA LEU A 55 18.48 -21.93 22.21
C LEU A 55 19.87 -22.49 21.98
N GLU A 56 20.17 -23.62 22.63
CA GLU A 56 21.45 -24.32 22.44
C GLU A 56 21.21 -25.74 21.99
N ALA A 57 22.02 -26.18 21.01
CA ALA A 57 22.00 -27.56 20.58
C ALA A 57 22.65 -28.45 21.66
N GLN A 58 21.96 -29.52 22.02
CA GLN A 58 22.43 -30.55 22.94
C GLN A 58 23.34 -31.56 22.21
N GLU A 59 23.87 -32.55 22.93
CA GLU A 59 24.71 -33.61 22.37
C GLU A 59 23.98 -34.46 21.31
N ASP A 60 22.66 -34.62 21.45
CA ASP A 60 21.78 -35.28 20.48
C ASP A 60 21.31 -34.34 19.36
N ASN A 61 21.93 -33.15 19.23
CA ASN A 61 21.54 -32.05 18.34
C ASN A 61 20.10 -31.55 18.49
N SER A 62 19.37 -31.95 19.53
CA SER A 62 18.10 -31.30 19.88
C SER A 62 18.36 -29.87 20.34
N PHE A 63 17.47 -28.94 20.02
CA PHE A 63 17.55 -27.57 20.54
C PHE A 63 16.68 -27.45 21.79
N LEU A 64 17.21 -26.80 22.82
CA LEU A 64 16.45 -26.44 24.01
C LEU A 64 16.64 -24.97 24.32
N THR A 65 15.56 -24.28 24.65
CA THR A 65 15.62 -22.93 25.21
C THR A 65 16.37 -22.94 26.54
N GLN A 66 17.57 -22.35 26.56
CA GLN A 66 18.42 -22.25 27.75
C GLN A 66 18.08 -21.03 28.60
N ALA A 67 17.85 -19.89 27.96
CA ALA A 67 17.63 -18.64 28.67
C ALA A 67 16.72 -17.69 27.88
N ARG A 68 16.03 -16.82 28.63
CA ARG A 68 15.25 -15.71 28.07
C ARG A 68 15.64 -14.43 28.78
N PHE A 69 15.86 -13.38 28.01
CA PHE A 69 16.27 -12.07 28.52
C PHE A 69 15.29 -10.99 28.08
N THR A 70 14.99 -10.08 29.01
CA THR A 70 14.14 -8.89 28.77
C THR A 70 14.86 -7.59 29.14
N THR A 71 16.10 -7.67 29.65
CA THR A 71 16.92 -6.49 29.96
C THR A 71 18.30 -6.62 29.32
N PRO A 72 18.92 -5.51 28.86
CA PRO A 72 20.27 -5.54 28.30
C PRO A 72 21.33 -6.03 29.29
N GLU A 73 21.21 -5.70 30.58
CA GLU A 73 22.19 -6.06 31.61
C GLU A 73 22.27 -7.57 31.81
N SER A 74 21.10 -8.23 31.90
CA SER A 74 21.06 -9.69 32.06
C SER A 74 21.64 -10.44 30.86
N LEU A 75 21.47 -9.88 29.65
CA LEU A 75 22.10 -10.41 28.45
C LEU A 75 23.62 -10.20 28.44
N GLN A 76 24.09 -9.05 28.91
CA GLN A 76 25.52 -8.75 29.02
C GLN A 76 26.20 -9.69 30.03
N ASP A 77 25.54 -9.98 31.16
CA ASP A 77 26.02 -10.94 32.15
C ASP A 77 26.11 -12.35 31.56
N HIS A 78 25.13 -12.76 30.76
CA HIS A 78 25.17 -14.03 30.03
C HIS A 78 26.38 -14.11 29.08
N PHE A 79 26.65 -13.06 28.30
CA PHE A 79 27.82 -13.03 27.41
C PHE A 79 29.16 -13.00 28.14
N SER A 80 29.17 -12.52 29.38
CA SER A 80 30.35 -12.50 30.24
C SER A 80 30.59 -13.83 30.97
N SER A 81 29.60 -14.73 30.95
CA SER A 81 29.71 -16.06 31.55
C SER A 81 30.66 -16.97 30.76
N SER A 82 31.40 -17.83 31.48
CA SER A 82 32.29 -18.82 30.86
C SER A 82 31.53 -19.87 30.03
N GLU A 83 30.22 -20.03 30.24
CA GLU A 83 29.37 -20.92 29.46
C GLU A 83 29.23 -20.45 28.01
N CYS A 84 29.23 -19.14 27.79
CA CYS A 84 29.09 -18.57 26.45
C CYS A 84 30.30 -18.86 25.55
N SER A 85 31.47 -19.03 26.15
CA SER A 85 32.76 -19.28 25.50
C SER A 85 33.13 -20.77 25.39
N ARG A 86 32.21 -21.69 25.73
CA ARG A 86 32.46 -23.14 25.61
C ARG A 86 32.84 -23.54 24.18
N PRO A 87 33.94 -24.29 23.97
CA PRO A 87 34.30 -24.82 22.66
C PRO A 87 33.20 -25.72 22.10
N GLY A 88 32.96 -25.68 20.79
CA GLY A 88 31.95 -26.52 20.14
C GLY A 88 30.48 -26.09 20.36
N ARG A 89 30.21 -25.04 21.17
CA ARG A 89 28.84 -24.56 21.43
C ARG A 89 28.15 -24.11 20.14
N LYS A 90 26.92 -24.62 19.94
CA LYS A 90 26.01 -24.25 18.84
C LYS A 90 24.81 -23.53 19.44
N ALA A 91 24.69 -22.23 19.18
CA ALA A 91 23.67 -21.39 19.81
C ALA A 91 22.88 -20.57 18.79
N VAL A 92 21.57 -20.47 19.02
CA VAL A 92 20.66 -19.59 18.28
C VAL A 92 20.14 -18.51 19.23
N TYR A 93 20.38 -17.26 18.88
CA TYR A 93 19.88 -16.09 19.57
C TYR A 93 18.74 -15.51 18.73
N ILE A 94 17.54 -15.46 19.29
CA ILE A 94 16.37 -14.87 18.64
C ILE A 94 16.02 -13.58 19.39
N LEU A 95 16.30 -12.44 18.76
CA LEU A 95 16.02 -11.09 19.25
C LEU A 95 14.70 -10.59 18.64
N GLU A 96 13.65 -10.50 19.45
CA GLU A 96 12.38 -9.89 19.07
C GLU A 96 12.30 -8.45 19.60
N GLY A 97 12.08 -7.51 18.69
CA GLY A 97 12.17 -6.08 19.01
C GLY A 97 13.59 -5.56 18.98
N MET A 98 13.73 -4.25 19.18
CA MET A 98 15.02 -3.59 19.15
C MET A 98 15.02 -2.36 20.05
N GLY A 99 16.08 -2.21 20.82
CA GLY A 99 16.36 -1.03 21.63
C GLY A 99 17.86 -0.75 21.71
N PRO A 100 18.26 0.46 22.12
CA PRO A 100 19.65 0.89 22.08
C PRO A 100 20.56 0.06 23.00
N GLY A 101 20.08 -0.39 24.15
CA GLY A 101 20.84 -1.25 25.07
C GLY A 101 21.13 -2.61 24.45
N PHE A 102 20.11 -3.29 23.92
CA PHE A 102 20.27 -4.59 23.27
C PHE A 102 21.17 -4.53 22.03
N VAL A 103 21.02 -3.48 21.21
CA VAL A 103 21.89 -3.24 20.04
C VAL A 103 23.35 -3.08 20.47
N SER A 104 23.60 -2.39 21.57
CA SER A 104 24.96 -2.18 22.09
C SER A 104 25.60 -3.49 22.54
N VAL A 105 24.88 -4.27 23.35
CA VAL A 105 25.36 -5.54 23.92
C VAL A 105 25.62 -6.57 22.81
N MET A 106 24.66 -6.78 21.91
CA MET A 106 24.81 -7.75 20.82
C MET A 106 25.80 -7.28 19.76
N GLY A 107 25.75 -5.99 19.39
CA GLY A 107 26.64 -5.40 18.41
C GLY A 107 28.11 -5.53 18.82
N GLN A 108 28.41 -5.29 20.10
CA GLN A 108 29.75 -5.45 20.67
C GLN A 108 30.17 -6.92 20.72
N HIS A 109 29.33 -7.80 21.29
CA HIS A 109 29.68 -9.22 21.49
C HIS A 109 29.92 -9.96 20.16
N PHE A 110 29.07 -9.71 19.16
CA PHE A 110 29.16 -10.35 17.86
C PHE A 110 30.01 -9.57 16.84
N SER A 111 30.47 -8.36 17.18
CA SER A 111 31.17 -7.45 16.27
C SER A 111 30.38 -7.20 14.97
N LEU A 112 29.08 -6.94 15.12
CA LEU A 112 28.17 -6.79 13.98
C LEU A 112 28.38 -5.46 13.28
N HIS A 113 28.17 -5.43 11.96
CA HIS A 113 28.05 -4.17 11.25
C HIS A 113 26.70 -3.50 11.58
N PRO A 114 26.65 -2.22 11.98
CA PRO A 114 25.43 -1.54 12.42
C PRO A 114 24.28 -1.51 11.40
N SER A 115 24.57 -1.75 10.12
CA SER A 115 23.55 -1.84 9.07
C SER A 115 22.48 -2.90 9.35
N ILE A 116 22.82 -4.00 10.04
CA ILE A 116 21.82 -5.04 10.37
C ILE A 116 20.69 -4.46 11.23
N PHE A 117 21.03 -3.56 12.16
CA PHE A 117 20.07 -2.93 13.06
C PHE A 117 19.29 -1.80 12.38
N VAL A 118 19.99 -0.95 11.63
CA VAL A 118 19.34 0.14 10.87
C VAL A 118 18.32 -0.41 9.87
N GLU A 119 18.64 -1.50 9.18
CA GLU A 119 17.74 -2.07 8.18
C GLU A 119 16.48 -2.69 8.77
N GLN A 120 16.58 -3.15 10.02
CA GLN A 120 15.45 -3.65 10.80
C GLN A 120 14.57 -2.50 11.31
N GLU A 121 15.17 -1.40 11.82
CA GLU A 121 14.47 -0.26 12.44
C GLU A 121 13.76 0.63 11.42
N ARG A 122 14.40 0.96 10.28
CA ARG A 122 13.85 1.95 9.34
C ARG A 122 12.46 1.57 8.84
N VAL A 123 11.59 2.55 8.63
CA VAL A 123 10.19 2.37 8.21
C VAL A 123 9.84 3.13 6.93
N VAL A 124 10.77 3.93 6.40
CA VAL A 124 10.58 4.69 5.15
C VAL A 124 10.87 3.84 3.91
N VAL A 125 9.82 3.59 3.13
CA VAL A 125 9.95 3.06 1.76
C VAL A 125 10.23 4.20 0.78
N HIS A 126 9.64 5.38 1.02
CA HIS A 126 9.84 6.59 0.24
C HIS A 126 9.37 7.80 1.07
N ASP A 127 10.19 8.84 1.19
CA ASP A 127 9.76 10.12 1.76
C ASP A 127 9.47 11.07 0.61
N ILE A 128 8.27 11.66 0.61
CA ILE A 128 7.78 12.58 -0.43
C ILE A 128 8.53 13.92 -0.36
N SER A 129 9.19 14.19 0.77
CA SER A 129 10.07 15.34 0.92
C SER A 129 11.35 15.18 0.09
N TRP A 130 11.73 16.23 -0.64
CA TRP A 130 13.02 16.30 -1.34
C TRP A 130 14.23 16.27 -0.38
N ARG A 131 14.02 16.51 0.92
CA ARG A 131 15.02 16.33 2.00
C ARG A 131 14.89 14.97 2.69
N GLY A 132 14.04 14.11 2.15
CA GLY A 132 13.63 12.87 2.78
C GLY A 132 14.73 11.83 2.83
N ALA A 133 14.64 10.94 3.82
CA ALA A 133 15.61 9.89 4.02
C ALA A 133 15.18 8.62 3.25
N ASN A 134 16.11 8.00 2.53
CA ASN A 134 15.82 6.77 1.78
C ASN A 134 16.41 5.54 2.50
N ASP A 135 15.82 4.37 2.28
CA ASP A 135 16.33 3.10 2.84
C ASP A 135 17.73 2.72 2.32
N GLY A 136 18.20 3.38 1.24
CA GLY A 136 19.59 3.31 0.77
C GLY A 136 20.00 1.89 0.38
N VAL A 137 19.29 1.31 -0.59
CA VAL A 137 19.53 -0.06 -1.05
C VAL A 137 20.93 -0.17 -1.65
N PRO A 138 21.79 -1.07 -1.15
CA PRO A 138 23.12 -1.27 -1.70
C PRO A 138 23.06 -1.99 -3.06
N LEU A 139 24.15 -1.93 -3.82
CA LEU A 139 24.25 -2.64 -5.11
C LEU A 139 24.11 -4.17 -4.91
N PRO A 140 23.45 -4.89 -5.83
CA PRO A 140 23.33 -6.35 -5.76
C PRO A 140 24.66 -7.10 -5.63
N SER A 141 25.73 -6.59 -6.25
CA SER A 141 27.07 -7.17 -6.14
C SER A 141 27.64 -7.07 -4.73
N SER A 142 27.30 -6.02 -3.98
CA SER A 142 27.68 -5.89 -2.57
C SER A 142 26.86 -6.81 -1.66
N LEU A 143 25.62 -7.15 -2.07
CA LEU A 143 24.76 -8.10 -1.34
C LEU A 143 25.26 -9.54 -1.49
N ARG A 144 25.63 -9.98 -2.71
CA ARG A 144 25.96 -11.38 -3.04
C ARG A 144 27.38 -11.86 -2.67
N GLY A 145 28.09 -11.16 -1.79
CA GLY A 145 29.44 -11.60 -1.37
C GLY A 145 30.18 -10.69 -0.38
N GLY A 146 29.70 -9.46 -0.16
CA GLY A 146 30.29 -8.53 0.81
C GLY A 146 29.53 -8.42 2.13
N ARG A 147 28.31 -8.99 2.23
CA ARG A 147 27.43 -8.84 3.39
C ARG A 147 27.36 -10.09 4.23
N ALA A 148 27.53 -9.92 5.54
CA ALA A 148 27.50 -11.02 6.50
C ALA A 148 26.09 -11.38 7.00
N HIS A 149 25.06 -10.62 6.60
CA HIS A 149 23.68 -10.83 7.08
C HIS A 149 22.66 -10.84 5.93
N LEU A 150 21.61 -11.63 6.11
CA LEU A 150 20.43 -11.71 5.25
C LEU A 150 19.32 -10.86 5.88
N ARG A 151 18.59 -10.09 5.06
CA ARG A 151 17.42 -9.32 5.49
C ARG A 151 16.20 -9.68 4.65
N MET A 152 15.13 -10.11 5.31
CA MET A 152 13.87 -10.45 4.68
C MET A 152 12.79 -9.50 5.18
N ARG A 153 12.08 -8.89 4.24
CA ARG A 153 10.88 -8.09 4.51
C ARG A 153 9.68 -8.84 3.95
N TYR A 154 8.65 -8.99 4.77
CA TYR A 154 7.45 -9.76 4.44
C TYR A 154 6.24 -9.10 5.10
N HIS A 155 5.05 -9.59 4.80
CA HIS A 155 3.82 -9.06 5.40
C HIS A 155 3.07 -10.16 6.10
N GLU A 156 2.64 -9.87 7.32
CA GLU A 156 1.81 -10.75 8.12
C GLU A 156 0.36 -10.28 7.99
N VAL A 157 -0.54 -11.19 7.61
CA VAL A 157 -1.97 -10.88 7.47
C VAL A 157 -2.68 -11.19 8.78
N MET A 158 -3.27 -10.18 9.40
CA MET A 158 -3.90 -10.28 10.72
C MET A 158 -5.33 -9.75 10.70
N SER A 159 -6.19 -10.38 11.48
CA SER A 159 -7.50 -9.86 11.87
C SER A 159 -7.39 -9.06 13.17
N PHE A 160 -8.15 -7.97 13.27
CA PHE A 160 -8.23 -7.08 14.41
C PHE A 160 -9.56 -7.24 15.14
N ASP A 161 -9.55 -7.05 16.46
CA ASP A 161 -10.76 -6.90 17.26
C ASP A 161 -11.47 -5.55 17.04
N VAL A 162 -10.74 -4.55 16.54
CA VAL A 162 -11.25 -3.21 16.22
C VAL A 162 -11.10 -2.92 14.72
N ALA A 163 -12.22 -2.62 14.07
CA ALA A 163 -12.22 -2.26 12.66
C ALA A 163 -11.45 -0.95 12.39
N PRO A 164 -10.62 -0.89 11.33
CA PRO A 164 -9.96 0.33 10.93
C PRO A 164 -10.92 1.48 10.61
N ARG A 165 -10.48 2.71 10.93
CA ARG A 165 -11.24 3.95 10.66
C ARG A 165 -10.58 4.86 9.64
N SER A 166 -9.35 4.54 9.24
CA SER A 166 -8.58 5.31 8.27
C SER A 166 -7.49 4.43 7.64
N PHE A 167 -6.94 4.88 6.51
CA PHE A 167 -5.82 4.21 5.86
C PHE A 167 -4.48 4.39 6.58
N ARG A 168 -4.39 5.35 7.51
CA ARG A 168 -3.15 5.68 8.22
C ARG A 168 -3.06 4.88 9.49
N TRP A 169 -2.68 3.62 9.37
CA TRP A 169 -2.43 2.74 10.50
C TRP A 169 -0.94 2.37 10.54
N ALA A 170 -0.34 2.47 11.72
CA ALA A 170 1.03 2.05 11.97
C ALA A 170 1.13 1.28 13.28
N CYS A 171 2.06 0.34 13.35
CA CYS A 171 2.42 -0.34 14.59
C CYS A 171 2.99 0.68 15.57
N GLY A 172 2.41 0.81 16.76
CA GLY A 172 2.86 1.73 17.81
C GLY A 172 4.21 1.36 18.43
N VAL A 173 4.70 0.14 18.19
CA VAL A 173 6.00 -0.35 18.70
C VAL A 173 7.10 -0.16 17.66
N THR A 174 6.85 -0.50 16.39
CA THR A 174 7.89 -0.49 15.34
C THR A 174 7.75 0.65 14.35
N GLY A 175 6.62 1.37 14.33
CA GLY A 175 6.30 2.38 13.31
C GLY A 175 6.00 1.81 11.92
N LYS A 176 5.94 0.49 11.78
CA LYS A 176 5.70 -0.18 10.50
C LYS A 176 4.26 0.01 10.06
N HIS A 177 4.08 0.32 8.78
CA HIS A 177 2.76 0.58 8.19
C HIS A 177 1.89 -0.68 8.21
N ILE A 178 0.59 -0.50 8.44
CA ILE A 178 -0.42 -1.54 8.39
C ILE A 178 -1.33 -1.24 7.20
N GLY A 179 -1.24 -2.08 6.16
CA GLY A 179 -2.06 -1.96 4.96
C GLY A 179 -3.47 -2.47 5.21
N VAL A 180 -4.42 -1.55 5.34
CA VAL A 180 -5.86 -1.83 5.46
C VAL A 180 -6.58 -1.49 4.15
N SER A 181 -7.72 -2.11 3.92
CA SER A 181 -8.56 -1.90 2.73
C SER A 181 -10.02 -1.81 3.11
N ARG A 182 -10.82 -1.12 2.30
CA ARG A 182 -12.27 -1.05 2.55
C ARG A 182 -12.97 -2.37 2.23
N GLU A 183 -14.03 -2.65 2.98
CA GLU A 183 -14.98 -3.72 2.68
C GLU A 183 -15.88 -3.28 1.52
N LEU A 184 -15.71 -3.93 0.37
CA LEU A 184 -16.46 -3.57 -0.83
C LEU A 184 -17.85 -4.23 -0.85
N LYS A 185 -18.85 -3.51 -0.35
CA LYS A 185 -20.27 -3.92 -0.43
C LYS A 185 -20.91 -3.48 -1.73
N TRP A 186 -21.33 -4.45 -2.53
CA TRP A 186 -21.88 -4.26 -3.88
C TRP A 186 -23.38 -3.92 -3.93
N GLY A 187 -24.03 -3.74 -2.76
CA GLY A 187 -25.41 -3.28 -2.65
C GLY A 187 -25.61 -1.82 -3.06
N ASP A 188 -26.87 -1.41 -3.20
CA ASP A 188 -27.28 -0.06 -3.64
C ASP A 188 -27.43 0.94 -2.48
N THR A 189 -27.11 0.53 -1.25
CA THR A 189 -27.08 1.36 -0.04
C THR A 189 -26.04 2.48 -0.14
N VAL A 190 -26.38 3.70 0.31
CA VAL A 190 -25.53 4.89 0.13
C VAL A 190 -24.39 4.98 1.16
N ASP A 191 -24.55 4.39 2.35
CA ASP A 191 -23.68 4.63 3.52
C ASP A 191 -22.50 3.66 3.69
N ASP A 192 -22.28 2.73 2.76
CA ASP A 192 -21.27 1.66 2.94
C ASP A 192 -19.88 1.97 2.38
N GLY A 193 -19.62 3.20 1.93
CA GLY A 193 -18.39 3.56 1.21
C GLY A 193 -17.11 3.65 2.05
N ASP A 194 -17.22 3.66 3.38
CA ASP A 194 -16.10 3.95 4.31
C ASP A 194 -15.89 2.86 5.36
N GLN A 195 -16.54 1.70 5.23
CA GLN A 195 -16.32 0.58 6.14
C GLN A 195 -15.04 -0.15 5.75
N PHE A 196 -14.14 -0.36 6.72
CA PHE A 196 -12.90 -1.10 6.52
C PHE A 196 -13.07 -2.57 6.87
N LEU A 197 -12.30 -3.42 6.18
CA LEU A 197 -12.11 -4.80 6.62
C LEU A 197 -11.43 -4.79 7.98
N ASP A 198 -11.84 -5.72 8.85
CA ASP A 198 -11.16 -6.04 10.10
C ASP A 198 -9.84 -6.79 9.88
N VAL A 199 -9.35 -6.86 8.64
CA VAL A 199 -8.11 -7.54 8.24
C VAL A 199 -7.12 -6.52 7.69
N GLY A 200 -5.86 -6.64 8.07
CA GLY A 200 -4.77 -5.81 7.56
C GLY A 200 -3.48 -6.59 7.38
N MET A 201 -2.60 -6.03 6.55
CA MET A 201 -1.28 -6.58 6.27
C MET A 201 -0.22 -5.73 6.95
N ILE A 202 0.44 -6.31 7.94
CA ILE A 202 1.46 -5.64 8.75
C ILE A 202 2.81 -5.87 8.10
N VAL A 203 3.55 -4.79 7.83
CA VAL A 203 4.94 -4.91 7.36
C VAL A 203 5.78 -5.51 8.49
N ARG A 204 6.48 -6.61 8.19
CA ARG A 204 7.43 -7.30 9.08
C ARG A 204 8.81 -7.36 8.44
N LYS A 205 9.83 -7.41 9.27
CA LYS A 205 11.21 -7.65 8.88
C LYS A 205 11.84 -8.70 9.79
N CYS A 206 12.72 -9.50 9.21
CA CYS A 206 13.68 -10.27 9.97
C CYS A 206 15.07 -10.19 9.35
N GLY A 207 16.08 -10.22 10.21
CA GLY A 207 17.49 -10.27 9.86
C GLY A 207 18.09 -11.57 10.36
N VAL A 208 18.96 -12.20 9.58
CA VAL A 208 19.68 -13.41 9.98
C VAL A 208 21.16 -13.19 9.77
N TRP A 209 21.95 -13.48 10.79
CA TRP A 209 23.41 -13.45 10.76
C TRP A 209 23.94 -14.72 11.41
N SER A 210 25.03 -15.26 10.90
CA SER A 210 25.68 -16.41 11.53
C SER A 210 27.19 -16.33 11.43
N ARG A 211 27.87 -16.96 12.39
CA ARG A 211 29.32 -17.17 12.38
C ARG A 211 29.66 -18.59 12.81
N ARG A 212 30.70 -19.15 12.20
CA ARG A 212 31.34 -20.38 12.69
C ARG A 212 32.50 -20.00 13.61
N LYS A 213 32.72 -20.76 14.68
CA LYS A 213 33.79 -20.55 15.67
C LYS A 213 34.97 -21.48 15.41
N GLU A 214 36.16 -21.01 15.77
CA GLU A 214 37.37 -21.85 15.85
C GLU A 214 37.16 -22.88 16.97
N GLY A 215 36.88 -24.14 16.61
CA GLY A 215 36.49 -25.19 17.57
C GLY A 215 35.18 -25.93 17.21
N GLY A 216 34.62 -25.71 16.02
CA GLY A 216 33.51 -26.51 15.49
C GLY A 216 32.10 -26.10 15.94
N GLY A 217 32.00 -25.07 16.79
CA GLY A 217 30.73 -24.44 17.19
C GLY A 217 30.29 -23.33 16.22
N TRP A 218 29.10 -22.79 16.44
CA TRP A 218 28.57 -21.67 15.66
C TRP A 218 27.55 -20.85 16.46
N ASP A 219 27.42 -19.58 16.12
CA ASP A 219 26.33 -18.72 16.61
C ASP A 219 25.46 -18.30 15.43
N CYS A 220 24.14 -18.32 15.62
CA CYS A 220 23.17 -17.75 14.70
C CYS A 220 22.35 -16.70 15.44
N LEU A 221 22.26 -15.48 14.90
CA LEU A 221 21.42 -14.40 15.39
C LEU A 221 20.27 -14.19 14.41
N VAL A 222 19.05 -14.28 14.90
CA VAL A 222 17.82 -13.92 14.20
C VAL A 222 17.22 -12.70 14.89
N ILE A 223 17.08 -11.60 14.15
CA ILE A 223 16.38 -10.41 14.62
C ILE A 223 15.00 -10.40 13.97
N CYS A 224 13.94 -10.21 14.74
CA CYS A 224 12.57 -10.20 14.26
C CYS A 224 11.72 -9.11 14.91
N ASP A 225 10.58 -8.80 14.29
CA ASP A 225 9.66 -7.80 14.82
C ASP A 225 8.78 -8.35 15.94
N PRO A 226 8.46 -7.52 16.94
CA PRO A 226 7.55 -7.89 18.02
C PRO A 226 6.09 -7.98 17.54
N PRO A 227 5.24 -8.75 18.24
CA PRO A 227 3.82 -8.85 17.92
C PRO A 227 3.14 -7.46 18.00
N LEU A 228 2.10 -7.26 17.19
CA LEU A 228 1.36 -6.01 17.19
C LEU A 228 0.45 -5.96 18.41
N ARG A 229 0.65 -4.96 19.28
CA ARG A 229 -0.17 -4.75 20.49
C ARG A 229 -0.86 -3.40 20.52
N ARG A 230 -0.29 -2.42 19.83
CA ARG A 230 -0.74 -1.03 19.82
C ARG A 230 -0.70 -0.49 18.39
N VAL A 231 -1.72 0.27 18.03
CA VAL A 231 -1.83 0.96 16.75
C VAL A 231 -1.80 2.46 16.98
N HIS A 232 -1.04 3.18 16.16
CA HIS A 232 -1.15 4.63 16.01
C HIS A 232 -1.91 4.92 14.72
N ALA A 233 -2.96 5.74 14.81
CA ALA A 233 -3.85 6.05 13.71
C ALA A 233 -4.16 7.55 13.57
N GLY A 234 -4.85 7.89 12.48
CA GLY A 234 -5.28 9.26 12.18
C GLY A 234 -4.25 10.03 11.35
N GLU A 235 -4.59 11.27 10.99
CA GLU A 235 -3.72 12.06 10.11
C GLU A 235 -2.36 12.37 10.74
N THR A 236 -2.34 12.64 12.04
CA THR A 236 -1.14 12.97 12.81
C THR A 236 -0.56 11.79 13.59
N TYR A 237 -1.16 10.60 13.49
CA TYR A 237 -0.78 9.42 14.29
C TYR A 237 -0.86 9.63 15.81
N ASN A 238 -1.70 10.56 16.27
CA ASN A 238 -1.91 10.82 17.69
C ASN A 238 -2.94 9.87 18.33
N ASP A 239 -3.78 9.22 17.51
CA ASP A 239 -4.79 8.30 18.00
C ASP A 239 -4.12 6.95 18.28
N ALA A 240 -3.63 6.77 19.51
CA ALA A 240 -2.98 5.54 19.95
C ALA A 240 -3.93 4.70 20.80
N PHE A 241 -4.08 3.41 20.46
CA PHE A 241 -4.91 2.47 21.21
C PHE A 241 -4.38 1.04 21.09
N ASP A 242 -4.67 0.24 22.10
CA ASP A 242 -4.30 -1.17 22.14
C ASP A 242 -5.27 -2.00 21.28
N VAL A 243 -4.76 -3.03 20.64
CA VAL A 243 -5.52 -3.92 19.74
C VAL A 243 -5.19 -5.38 20.04
N GLN A 244 -6.18 -6.24 19.89
CA GLN A 244 -5.97 -7.69 19.87
C GLN A 244 -5.92 -8.18 18.42
N THR A 245 -4.87 -8.91 18.09
CA THR A 245 -4.66 -9.44 16.75
C THR A 245 -4.75 -10.95 16.73
N ARG A 246 -5.30 -11.51 15.65
CA ARG A 246 -5.30 -12.95 15.38
C ARG A 246 -4.77 -13.21 13.97
N PRO A 247 -4.03 -14.30 13.74
CA PRO A 247 -3.63 -14.68 12.38
C PRO A 247 -4.84 -14.84 11.49
N TYR A 248 -4.82 -14.20 10.31
CA TYR A 248 -5.90 -14.32 9.34
C TYR A 248 -6.09 -15.79 8.94
N GLN A 249 -7.32 -16.31 9.05
CA GLN A 249 -7.66 -17.72 8.79
C GLN A 249 -6.82 -18.74 9.60
N GLY A 250 -6.32 -18.35 10.77
CA GLY A 250 -5.46 -19.21 11.59
C GLY A 250 -3.98 -19.19 11.19
N GLY A 251 -3.60 -18.37 10.21
CA GLY A 251 -2.22 -18.14 9.80
C GLY A 251 -1.78 -19.07 8.66
N TYR A 252 -0.48 -19.29 8.55
CA TYR A 252 0.09 -20.03 7.43
C TYR A 252 -0.01 -21.55 7.61
N ILE A 253 -0.11 -22.28 6.48
CA ILE A 253 -0.12 -23.75 6.43
C ILE A 253 1.29 -24.26 6.75
N ASP A 254 1.39 -25.30 7.59
CA ASP A 254 2.68 -25.86 7.97
C ASP A 254 3.42 -26.45 6.75
N PHE A 255 4.70 -26.14 6.64
CA PHE A 255 5.56 -26.50 5.51
C PHE A 255 6.36 -27.79 5.74
N VAL A 256 6.32 -28.31 6.97
CA VAL A 256 6.96 -29.56 7.35
C VAL A 256 6.25 -30.74 6.66
N PRO A 257 6.94 -31.82 6.24
CA PRO A 257 6.29 -32.98 5.62
C PRO A 257 5.15 -33.57 6.45
N GLU A 258 4.11 -34.09 5.80
CA GLU A 258 2.93 -34.64 6.47
C GLU A 258 3.27 -35.79 7.44
N GLU A 259 4.27 -36.61 7.11
CA GLU A 259 4.76 -37.68 7.98
C GLU A 259 5.25 -37.15 9.33
N GLU A 260 6.02 -36.06 9.32
CA GLU A 260 6.49 -35.40 10.54
C GLU A 260 5.34 -34.71 11.31
N GLN A 261 4.38 -34.14 10.59
CA GLN A 261 3.17 -33.58 11.23
C GLN A 261 2.36 -34.69 11.94
N LEU A 262 2.26 -35.88 11.36
CA LEU A 262 1.60 -37.04 11.97
C LEU A 262 2.37 -37.58 13.19
N HIS A 263 3.69 -37.42 13.24
CA HIS A 263 4.50 -37.80 14.38
C HIS A 263 4.36 -36.85 15.57
N VAL A 264 4.29 -35.54 15.31
CA VAL A 264 4.25 -34.52 16.35
C VAL A 264 2.82 -34.22 16.82
N LEU A 265 1.83 -34.26 15.92
CA LEU A 265 0.41 -33.94 16.18
C LEU A 265 0.19 -32.58 16.86
N SER A 266 1.09 -31.64 16.61
CA SER A 266 1.06 -30.26 17.09
C SER A 266 1.61 -29.34 16.00
N GLY A 267 1.12 -28.11 15.96
CA GLY A 267 1.57 -27.11 14.99
C GLY A 267 2.16 -25.87 15.67
N PRO A 268 2.80 -24.99 14.91
CA PRO A 268 3.37 -23.76 15.43
C PRO A 268 2.28 -22.84 16.01
N PRO A 269 2.61 -22.02 17.03
CA PRO A 269 1.67 -21.14 17.69
C PRO A 269 1.15 -19.99 16.78
N ARG A 270 1.94 -19.57 15.78
CA ARG A 270 1.65 -18.51 14.82
C ARG A 270 1.38 -17.15 15.48
N THR A 271 1.99 -16.91 16.64
CA THR A 271 1.85 -15.67 17.41
C THR A 271 2.87 -14.62 16.99
N CYS A 272 4.10 -15.04 16.73
CA CYS A 272 5.19 -14.22 16.22
C CYS A 272 6.31 -15.12 15.68
N LEU A 273 7.24 -14.53 14.90
CA LEU A 273 8.36 -15.28 14.33
C LEU A 273 9.28 -15.91 15.39
N LEU A 274 9.42 -15.27 16.57
CA LEU A 274 10.23 -15.83 17.66
C LEU A 274 9.64 -17.13 18.19
N ASP A 275 8.34 -17.15 18.47
CA ASP A 275 7.65 -18.31 19.03
C ASP A 275 7.59 -19.45 17.99
N ASP A 276 7.32 -19.13 16.72
CA ASP A 276 7.31 -20.11 15.62
C ASP A 276 8.68 -20.74 15.39
N LEU A 277 9.73 -19.92 15.33
CA LEU A 277 11.09 -20.42 15.13
C LEU A 277 11.54 -21.28 16.33
N THR A 278 11.20 -20.88 17.55
CA THR A 278 11.47 -21.68 18.76
C THR A 278 10.77 -23.04 18.66
N PHE A 279 9.50 -23.06 18.28
CA PHE A 279 8.73 -24.30 18.08
C PHE A 279 9.40 -25.23 17.06
N TYR A 280 9.77 -24.73 15.87
CA TYR A 280 10.41 -25.56 14.84
C TYR A 280 11.78 -26.08 15.27
N LEU A 281 12.58 -25.26 15.95
CA LEU A 281 13.90 -25.67 16.42
C LEU A 281 13.80 -26.76 17.50
N GLU A 282 12.89 -26.63 18.46
CA GLU A 282 12.74 -27.62 19.54
C GLU A 282 12.08 -28.91 19.02
N THR A 283 11.00 -28.77 18.25
CA THR A 283 10.12 -29.88 17.85
C THR A 283 10.62 -30.62 16.61
N HIS A 284 11.16 -29.90 15.64
CA HIS A 284 11.56 -30.44 14.33
C HIS A 284 13.07 -30.39 14.08
N HIS A 285 13.90 -30.41 15.14
CA HIS A 285 15.37 -30.38 15.03
C HIS A 285 15.94 -31.47 14.10
N ARG A 286 15.31 -32.65 14.04
CA ARG A 286 15.75 -33.79 13.19
C ARG A 286 15.79 -33.42 11.70
N LEU A 287 14.89 -32.54 11.27
CA LEU A 287 14.82 -32.07 9.89
C LEU A 287 16.03 -31.22 9.49
N ILE A 288 16.70 -30.58 10.47
CA ILE A 288 17.96 -29.86 10.24
C ILE A 288 19.10 -30.84 9.97
N GLU A 289 19.14 -31.97 10.67
CA GLU A 289 20.20 -32.96 10.51
C GLU A 289 20.16 -33.63 9.13
N THR A 290 18.97 -34.01 8.67
CA THR A 290 18.81 -34.63 7.34
C THR A 290 19.23 -33.68 6.20
N SER A 291 19.11 -32.37 6.41
CA SER A 291 19.45 -31.36 5.39
C SER A 291 20.95 -31.16 5.19
N THR A 292 21.77 -31.47 6.20
CA THR A 292 23.21 -31.25 6.13
C THR A 292 23.94 -32.50 6.59
N ASN A 293 24.66 -33.16 5.68
CA ASN A 293 25.47 -34.36 5.94
C ASN A 293 26.54 -34.19 7.06
N HIS A 294 26.58 -33.03 7.75
CA HIS A 294 27.57 -32.61 8.73
C HIS A 294 26.94 -32.17 10.09
N GLY A 295 25.68 -32.55 10.36
CA GLY A 295 24.98 -32.28 11.64
C GLY A 295 24.42 -30.86 11.75
N ALA A 296 23.86 -30.50 12.92
CA ALA A 296 23.19 -29.20 13.12
C ALA A 296 24.05 -28.00 12.67
N SER A 297 23.58 -27.31 11.64
CA SER A 297 24.29 -26.24 10.93
C SER A 297 23.49 -24.93 10.99
N PRO A 298 24.13 -23.75 10.93
CA PRO A 298 23.41 -22.48 10.94
C PRO A 298 22.49 -22.33 9.72
N GLU A 299 22.81 -23.01 8.61
CA GLU A 299 22.00 -23.02 7.40
C GLU A 299 20.61 -23.65 7.62
N GLY A 300 20.50 -24.66 8.50
CA GLY A 300 19.21 -25.26 8.87
C GLY A 300 18.29 -24.33 9.66
N VAL A 301 18.86 -23.45 10.50
CA VAL A 301 18.08 -22.39 11.17
C VAL A 301 17.55 -21.41 10.13
N VAL A 302 18.40 -21.02 9.17
CA VAL A 302 18.03 -20.10 8.08
C VAL A 302 16.95 -20.73 7.19
N LEU A 303 16.97 -22.04 6.98
CA LEU A 303 15.94 -22.78 6.24
C LEU A 303 14.55 -22.56 6.86
N PHE A 304 14.39 -22.77 8.17
CA PHE A 304 13.10 -22.53 8.83
C PHE A 304 12.65 -21.07 8.72
N VAL A 305 13.57 -20.11 8.90
CA VAL A 305 13.22 -18.69 8.73
C VAL A 305 12.72 -18.41 7.29
N LYS A 306 13.42 -18.93 6.27
CA LYS A 306 13.00 -18.79 4.87
C LYS A 306 11.62 -19.40 4.63
N LYS A 307 11.35 -20.59 5.16
CA LYS A 307 10.06 -21.28 5.00
C LYS A 307 8.93 -20.53 5.70
N ILE A 308 9.12 -20.05 6.93
CA ILE A 308 8.12 -19.21 7.61
C ILE A 308 7.82 -17.94 6.78
N VAL A 309 8.86 -17.25 6.29
CA VAL A 309 8.70 -16.06 5.46
C VAL A 309 7.96 -16.37 4.15
N ALA A 310 8.33 -17.45 3.46
CA ALA A 310 7.67 -17.88 2.22
C ALA A 310 6.18 -18.21 2.47
N SER A 311 5.87 -18.90 3.55
CA SER A 311 4.50 -19.22 3.93
C SER A 311 3.67 -17.99 4.27
N GLN A 312 4.26 -16.95 4.89
CA GLN A 312 3.59 -15.66 5.12
C GLN A 312 3.28 -14.92 3.81
N TYR A 313 4.21 -14.94 2.84
CA TYR A 313 3.95 -14.42 1.50
C TYR A 313 2.78 -15.14 0.82
N LEU A 314 2.63 -16.44 1.02
CA LEU A 314 1.52 -17.19 0.44
C LEU A 314 0.16 -16.78 1.04
N VAL A 315 0.08 -16.62 2.36
CA VAL A 315 -1.13 -16.11 3.04
C VAL A 315 -1.48 -14.71 2.53
N GLN A 316 -0.47 -13.86 2.36
CA GLN A 316 -0.63 -12.53 1.79
C GLN A 316 -1.19 -12.59 0.36
N ILE A 317 -0.60 -13.40 -0.52
CA ILE A 317 -1.04 -13.61 -1.90
C ILE A 317 -2.51 -14.03 -1.94
N GLU A 318 -2.90 -15.00 -1.12
CA GLU A 318 -4.29 -15.50 -1.08
C GLU A 318 -5.27 -14.46 -0.53
N HIS A 319 -4.88 -13.66 0.46
CA HIS A 319 -5.69 -12.54 0.94
C HIS A 319 -5.94 -11.51 -0.18
N VAL A 320 -4.89 -11.05 -0.87
CA VAL A 320 -5.02 -10.10 -1.98
C VAL A 320 -5.84 -10.69 -3.12
N ARG A 321 -5.59 -11.95 -3.47
CA ARG A 321 -6.34 -12.67 -4.49
C ARG A 321 -7.84 -12.69 -4.18
N SER A 322 -8.20 -13.04 -2.95
CA SER A 322 -9.59 -13.06 -2.49
C SER A 322 -10.24 -11.69 -2.61
N ALA A 323 -9.55 -10.62 -2.20
CA ALA A 323 -10.04 -9.25 -2.33
C ALA A 323 -10.27 -8.85 -3.80
N LEU A 324 -9.34 -9.17 -4.70
CA LEU A 324 -9.49 -8.90 -6.14
C LEU A 324 -10.64 -9.69 -6.77
N ILE A 325 -10.82 -10.96 -6.38
CA ILE A 325 -11.94 -11.78 -6.83
C ILE A 325 -13.28 -11.17 -6.36
N ALA A 326 -13.34 -10.68 -5.11
CA ALA A 326 -14.53 -10.00 -4.61
C ALA A 326 -14.86 -8.75 -5.45
N VAL A 327 -13.85 -7.98 -5.86
CA VAL A 327 -14.02 -6.83 -6.75
C VAL A 327 -14.54 -7.25 -8.12
N GLN A 328 -13.87 -8.22 -8.75
CA GLN A 328 -14.22 -8.71 -10.07
C GLN A 328 -15.63 -9.32 -10.10
N ARG A 329 -16.00 -10.08 -9.06
CA ARG A 329 -17.35 -10.64 -8.90
C ARG A 329 -18.39 -9.53 -8.80
N GLY A 330 -18.09 -8.46 -8.08
CA GLY A 330 -18.93 -7.29 -7.97
C GLY A 330 -19.19 -6.59 -9.30
N LEU A 331 -18.13 -6.34 -10.06
CA LEU A 331 -18.21 -5.69 -11.38
C LEU A 331 -18.97 -6.54 -12.41
N THR A 332 -18.80 -7.87 -12.39
CA THR A 332 -19.45 -8.77 -13.36
C THR A 332 -20.93 -9.02 -13.11
N ARG A 333 -21.43 -8.81 -11.88
CA ARG A 333 -22.81 -9.16 -11.50
C ARG A 333 -23.74 -7.95 -11.34
N LYS A 334 -23.24 -6.73 -11.51
CA LYS A 334 -24.07 -5.52 -11.41
C LYS A 334 -24.73 -5.22 -12.76
N GLN A 335 -26.06 -5.30 -12.80
CA GLN A 335 -26.86 -5.07 -14.01
C GLN A 335 -26.81 -3.60 -14.48
N ASP A 336 -26.70 -2.65 -13.55
CA ASP A 336 -26.60 -1.22 -13.85
C ASP A 336 -25.48 -0.60 -13.01
N LEU A 337 -24.24 -0.69 -13.53
CA LEU A 337 -23.07 -0.07 -12.93
C LEU A 337 -23.24 1.45 -12.79
N ALA A 338 -24.06 2.08 -13.62
CA ALA A 338 -24.30 3.51 -13.61
C ALA A 338 -25.26 3.99 -12.51
N ARG A 339 -25.84 3.08 -11.72
CA ARG A 339 -26.54 3.39 -10.46
C ARG A 339 -25.62 3.41 -9.26
N MET A 340 -24.34 3.02 -9.41
CA MET A 340 -23.41 3.06 -8.29
C MET A 340 -23.20 4.52 -7.85
N PRO A 341 -23.33 4.83 -6.55
CA PRO A 341 -23.03 6.16 -6.03
C PRO A 341 -21.59 6.55 -6.35
N MET A 342 -21.34 7.79 -6.78
CA MET A 342 -19.99 8.26 -7.15
C MET A 342 -18.97 8.01 -6.02
N ARG A 343 -19.36 8.28 -4.77
CA ARG A 343 -18.51 8.01 -3.60
C ARG A 343 -18.01 6.56 -3.51
N LYS A 344 -18.86 5.58 -3.86
CA LYS A 344 -18.45 4.16 -3.89
C LYS A 344 -17.46 3.88 -5.02
N VAL A 345 -17.62 4.54 -6.17
CA VAL A 345 -16.71 4.41 -7.30
C VAL A 345 -15.35 5.02 -6.96
N GLU A 346 -15.33 6.22 -6.35
CA GLU A 346 -14.12 6.88 -5.85
C GLU A 346 -13.42 6.04 -4.78
N ALA A 347 -14.19 5.46 -3.85
CA ALA A 347 -13.67 4.56 -2.83
C ALA A 347 -13.01 3.32 -3.45
N LEU A 348 -13.72 2.61 -4.32
CA LEU A 348 -13.21 1.45 -5.04
C LEU A 348 -11.96 1.79 -5.86
N TRP A 349 -11.96 2.92 -6.57
CA TRP A 349 -10.81 3.39 -7.34
C TRP A 349 -9.60 3.64 -6.43
N SER A 350 -9.79 4.32 -5.31
CA SER A 350 -8.74 4.57 -4.33
C SER A 350 -8.17 3.27 -3.73
N ASP A 351 -9.01 2.26 -3.42
CA ASP A 351 -8.51 0.95 -2.98
C ASP A 351 -7.74 0.23 -4.09
N MET A 352 -8.20 0.27 -5.34
CA MET A 352 -7.49 -0.33 -6.47
C MET A 352 -6.10 0.29 -6.68
N GLN A 353 -5.98 1.61 -6.58
CA GLN A 353 -4.69 2.31 -6.61
C GLN A 353 -3.79 1.87 -5.44
N ALA A 354 -4.36 1.71 -4.25
CA ALA A 354 -3.62 1.22 -3.08
C ALA A 354 -3.17 -0.25 -3.24
N TRP A 355 -3.97 -1.11 -3.87
CA TRP A 355 -3.59 -2.47 -4.21
C TRP A 355 -2.47 -2.50 -5.25
N GLU A 356 -2.55 -1.70 -6.32
CA GLU A 356 -1.50 -1.64 -7.34
C GLU A 356 -0.15 -1.20 -6.76
N ARG A 357 -0.15 -0.12 -5.96
CA ARG A 357 1.06 0.35 -5.26
C ARG A 357 1.64 -0.73 -4.35
N ARG A 358 0.81 -1.36 -3.51
CA ARG A 358 1.25 -2.42 -2.58
C ARG A 358 1.80 -3.63 -3.31
N MET A 359 1.17 -4.05 -4.41
CA MET A 359 1.69 -5.15 -5.24
C MET A 359 3.07 -4.85 -5.83
N GLY A 360 3.34 -3.59 -6.19
CA GLY A 360 4.68 -3.13 -6.56
C GLY A 360 5.68 -3.33 -5.40
N GLU A 361 5.35 -2.82 -4.21
CA GLU A 361 6.19 -2.95 -3.01
C GLU A 361 6.45 -4.43 -2.63
N TYR A 362 5.43 -5.28 -2.72
CA TYR A 362 5.56 -6.71 -2.39
C TYR A 362 6.48 -7.45 -3.36
N LEU A 363 6.43 -7.08 -4.64
CA LEU A 363 7.31 -7.65 -5.65
C LEU A 363 8.76 -7.19 -5.43
N GLU A 364 8.98 -5.90 -5.16
CA GLU A 364 10.30 -5.36 -4.85
C GLU A 364 10.93 -6.00 -3.60
N ASP A 365 10.14 -6.18 -2.54
CA ASP A 365 10.58 -6.85 -1.31
C ASP A 365 10.97 -8.31 -1.59
N LEU A 366 10.17 -9.05 -2.36
CA LEU A 366 10.44 -10.45 -2.73
C LEU A 366 11.69 -10.58 -3.62
N GLU A 367 11.78 -9.76 -4.67
CA GLU A 367 12.94 -9.74 -5.57
C GLU A 367 14.22 -9.37 -4.80
N GLY A 368 14.13 -8.45 -3.83
CA GLY A 368 15.23 -8.13 -2.93
C GLY A 368 15.69 -9.30 -2.06
N ILE A 369 14.77 -10.16 -1.60
CA ILE A 369 15.12 -11.42 -0.91
C ILE A 369 15.81 -12.38 -1.87
N MET A 370 15.24 -12.60 -3.05
CA MET A 370 15.80 -13.51 -4.07
C MET A 370 17.22 -13.09 -4.50
N ILE A 371 17.46 -11.78 -4.68
CA ILE A 371 18.79 -11.25 -4.99
C ILE A 371 19.78 -11.59 -3.88
N GLN A 372 19.44 -11.39 -2.61
CA GLN A 372 20.31 -11.73 -1.47
C GLN A 372 20.58 -13.24 -1.38
N LEU A 373 19.57 -14.05 -1.69
CA LEU A 373 19.66 -15.52 -1.63
C LEU A 373 20.38 -16.15 -2.84
N GLY A 374 20.70 -15.37 -3.87
CA GLY A 374 21.31 -15.91 -5.09
C GLY A 374 20.30 -16.44 -6.12
N ILE A 375 18.99 -16.40 -5.81
CA ILE A 375 17.92 -16.98 -6.62
C ILE A 375 17.70 -16.14 -7.89
N PRO A 376 17.56 -16.76 -9.08
CA PRO A 376 17.28 -16.04 -10.33
C PRO A 376 15.86 -15.48 -10.37
N LEU A 377 15.69 -14.31 -11.01
CA LEU A 377 14.39 -13.61 -11.14
C LEU A 377 13.61 -14.01 -12.42
N THR A 378 13.95 -15.16 -13.01
CA THR A 378 13.40 -15.63 -14.29
C THR A 378 11.97 -16.14 -14.14
N ASP A 379 11.15 -15.91 -15.17
CA ASP A 379 9.76 -16.39 -15.23
C ASP A 379 9.63 -17.87 -15.57
N GLU A 380 10.71 -18.51 -16.04
CA GLU A 380 10.73 -19.94 -16.35
C GLU A 380 10.70 -20.72 -15.04
N PRO A 381 9.54 -21.28 -14.66
CA PRO A 381 9.52 -22.08 -13.47
C PRO A 381 10.30 -23.36 -13.82
N TRP A 382 11.12 -23.86 -12.90
CA TRP A 382 11.75 -25.18 -13.00
C TRP A 382 12.88 -25.36 -14.05
N ALA A 383 13.49 -24.30 -14.59
CA ALA A 383 14.48 -24.45 -15.69
C ALA A 383 15.97 -24.45 -15.29
N HIS A 384 16.40 -23.89 -14.15
CA HIS A 384 17.83 -23.77 -13.86
C HIS A 384 18.19 -23.96 -12.40
N SER A 385 18.12 -25.21 -11.93
CA SER A 385 19.09 -25.68 -10.95
C SER A 385 19.96 -26.72 -11.64
N SER A 386 21.28 -26.48 -11.65
CA SER A 386 22.38 -27.24 -12.26
C SER A 386 22.87 -26.78 -13.64
N TYR A 387 24.20 -26.55 -13.70
CA TYR A 387 25.07 -26.33 -14.87
C TYR A 387 25.35 -24.87 -15.31
N HIS A 388 26.18 -24.18 -14.51
CA HIS A 388 27.24 -23.38 -15.11
C HIS A 388 28.33 -24.33 -15.65
N SER A 389 28.44 -24.45 -16.98
CA SER A 389 29.66 -24.89 -17.66
C SER A 389 29.73 -24.20 -19.02
N PRO A 390 30.77 -23.40 -19.34
CA PRO A 390 30.91 -22.82 -20.66
C PRO A 390 31.67 -23.81 -21.56
N SER A 391 30.95 -24.52 -22.43
CA SER A 391 31.56 -25.23 -23.56
C SER A 391 30.54 -25.47 -24.67
N LEU A 392 30.56 -24.59 -25.67
CA LEU A 392 30.01 -24.87 -26.99
C LEU A 392 30.88 -25.91 -27.70
N ALA A 393 30.42 -27.15 -27.78
CA ALA A 393 30.61 -28.03 -28.93
C ALA A 393 29.90 -29.37 -28.70
N ASN A 394 28.94 -29.66 -29.59
CA ASN A 394 28.26 -30.95 -29.82
C ASN A 394 27.02 -31.24 -28.94
N PRO A 395 25.82 -31.32 -29.55
CA PRO A 395 24.68 -31.97 -28.89
C PRO A 395 24.93 -33.49 -28.83
N PRO A 396 24.81 -34.16 -27.67
CA PRO A 396 24.90 -35.60 -27.60
C PRO A 396 23.67 -36.26 -28.27
N PRO A 397 23.84 -37.48 -28.82
CA PRO A 397 22.76 -38.19 -29.48
C PRO A 397 21.70 -38.64 -28.47
N TYR A 398 20.45 -38.56 -28.91
CA TYR A 398 19.23 -38.88 -28.17
C TYR A 398 19.19 -40.35 -27.74
N HIS A 399 19.67 -40.65 -26.53
CA HIS A 399 19.40 -41.90 -25.82
C HIS A 399 18.32 -41.65 -24.76
N LYS A 400 17.15 -42.25 -24.96
CA LYS A 400 16.10 -42.37 -23.95
C LYS A 400 16.53 -43.42 -22.92
N ASP A 401 17.32 -43.00 -21.93
CA ASP A 401 17.48 -43.77 -20.70
C ASP A 401 16.63 -43.13 -19.61
N ALA A 402 15.82 -43.96 -18.94
CA ALA A 402 14.93 -43.59 -17.85
C ALA A 402 15.69 -43.28 -16.53
N SER A 403 16.83 -42.61 -16.62
CA SER A 403 17.74 -42.30 -15.49
C SER A 403 17.97 -40.81 -15.23
N GLU A 404 17.35 -39.90 -16.00
CA GLU A 404 17.28 -38.47 -15.67
C GLU A 404 15.90 -38.09 -15.12
N MET A 405 15.40 -38.87 -14.17
CA MET A 405 14.28 -38.42 -13.34
C MET A 405 14.85 -37.36 -12.40
N ARG A 406 14.53 -36.09 -12.67
CA ARG A 406 14.87 -34.97 -11.78
C ARG A 406 14.49 -35.39 -10.35
N PRO A 407 15.38 -35.21 -9.34
CA PRO A 407 15.01 -35.50 -7.97
C PRO A 407 13.76 -34.71 -7.64
N ASP A 408 12.73 -35.37 -7.11
CA ASP A 408 11.51 -34.70 -6.68
C ASP A 408 11.90 -33.53 -5.76
N PRO A 409 11.30 -32.34 -5.95
CA PRO A 409 11.66 -31.17 -5.16
C PRO A 409 11.46 -31.49 -3.68
N SER A 410 12.56 -31.48 -2.94
CA SER A 410 12.52 -31.65 -1.48
C SER A 410 11.70 -30.53 -0.87
N TRP A 411 10.98 -30.82 0.22
CA TRP A 411 10.30 -29.78 1.01
C TRP A 411 11.25 -28.69 1.49
N GLN A 412 12.58 -28.89 1.44
CA GLN A 412 13.62 -27.94 1.80
C GLN A 412 13.98 -26.96 0.67
N ASP A 413 13.49 -27.17 -0.55
CA ASP A 413 13.81 -26.34 -1.71
C ASP A 413 13.14 -24.96 -1.60
N CYS A 414 13.85 -24.01 -1.00
CA CYS A 414 13.38 -22.62 -0.95
C CYS A 414 13.45 -21.93 -2.31
N GLU A 415 14.31 -22.36 -3.23
CA GLU A 415 14.41 -21.71 -4.55
C GLU A 415 13.13 -21.91 -5.34
N ALA A 416 12.61 -23.14 -5.37
CA ALA A 416 11.32 -23.45 -5.96
C ALA A 416 10.17 -22.62 -5.33
N ASP A 417 10.14 -22.49 -4.00
CA ASP A 417 9.13 -21.69 -3.31
C ASP A 417 9.17 -20.22 -3.73
N PHE A 418 10.35 -19.58 -3.68
CA PHE A 418 10.49 -18.16 -3.98
C PHE A 418 10.20 -17.87 -5.46
N GLN A 419 10.57 -18.76 -6.38
CA GLN A 419 10.20 -18.66 -7.80
C GLN A 419 8.68 -18.79 -7.99
N PHE A 420 8.04 -19.73 -7.29
CA PHE A 420 6.58 -19.89 -7.31
C PHE A 420 5.88 -18.63 -6.79
N LEU A 421 6.35 -18.07 -5.66
CA LEU A 421 5.83 -16.82 -5.10
C LEU A 421 5.99 -15.66 -6.09
N LEU A 422 7.16 -15.54 -6.72
CA LEU A 422 7.43 -14.49 -7.72
C LEU A 422 6.43 -14.57 -8.88
N HIS A 423 6.21 -15.76 -9.42
CA HIS A 423 5.25 -15.99 -10.49
C HIS A 423 3.82 -15.57 -10.08
N ARG A 424 3.38 -15.99 -8.88
CA ARG A 424 2.04 -15.64 -8.35
C ARG A 424 1.86 -14.16 -8.09
N LEU A 425 2.87 -13.48 -7.55
CA LEU A 425 2.84 -12.03 -7.34
C LEU A 425 2.80 -11.26 -8.67
N ARG A 426 3.56 -11.69 -9.68
CA ARG A 426 3.51 -11.10 -11.04
C ARG A 426 2.12 -11.27 -11.68
N GLU A 427 1.54 -12.46 -11.58
CA GLU A 427 0.18 -12.74 -12.04
C GLU A 427 -0.84 -11.81 -11.35
N LEU A 428 -0.79 -11.70 -10.02
CA LEU A 428 -1.67 -10.82 -9.26
C LEU A 428 -1.48 -9.33 -9.60
N ARG A 429 -0.23 -8.89 -9.82
CA ARG A 429 0.06 -7.51 -10.23
C ARG A 429 -0.59 -7.20 -11.58
N HIS A 430 -0.48 -8.10 -12.55
CA HIS A 430 -1.12 -7.95 -13.86
C HIS A 430 -2.65 -7.89 -13.76
N ARG A 431 -3.25 -8.76 -12.94
CA ARG A 431 -4.70 -8.75 -12.66
C ARG A 431 -5.13 -7.44 -11.99
N THR A 432 -4.35 -6.93 -11.04
CA THR A 432 -4.62 -5.67 -10.34
C THR A 432 -4.61 -4.49 -11.30
N ALA A 433 -3.60 -4.39 -12.18
CA ALA A 433 -3.52 -3.34 -13.20
C ALA A 433 -4.71 -3.38 -14.18
N SER A 434 -5.10 -4.59 -14.62
CA SER A 434 -6.25 -4.79 -15.50
C SER A 434 -7.57 -4.36 -14.84
N LEU A 435 -7.76 -4.72 -13.56
CA LEU A 435 -8.93 -4.29 -12.79
C LEU A 435 -8.91 -2.78 -12.53
N ASN A 436 -7.75 -2.18 -12.27
CA ASN A 436 -7.63 -0.74 -12.06
C ASN A 436 -8.02 0.05 -13.31
N ALA A 437 -7.62 -0.42 -14.50
CA ALA A 437 -8.06 0.15 -15.77
C ALA A 437 -9.59 0.06 -15.93
N ALA A 438 -10.19 -1.07 -15.59
CA ALA A 438 -11.65 -1.26 -15.64
C ALA A 438 -12.39 -0.31 -14.66
N VAL A 439 -11.89 -0.17 -13.43
CA VAL A 439 -12.47 0.74 -12.42
C VAL A 439 -12.29 2.20 -12.83
N THR A 440 -11.17 2.57 -13.45
CA THR A 440 -10.96 3.92 -14.01
C THR A 440 -11.96 4.21 -15.14
N GLY A 441 -12.24 3.24 -16.01
CA GLY A 441 -13.30 3.34 -17.00
C GLY A 441 -14.69 3.52 -16.38
N LEU A 442 -15.00 2.78 -15.31
CA LEU A 442 -16.25 2.94 -14.56
C LEU A 442 -16.39 4.34 -13.93
N ALA A 443 -15.31 4.88 -13.36
CA ALA A 443 -15.27 6.25 -12.84
C ALA A 443 -15.60 7.28 -13.92
N GLY A 444 -15.02 7.12 -15.12
CA GLY A 444 -15.33 7.96 -16.28
C GLY A 444 -16.80 7.90 -16.72
N ILE A 445 -17.38 6.70 -16.83
CA ILE A 445 -18.79 6.51 -17.19
C ILE A 445 -19.72 7.16 -16.15
N THR A 446 -19.43 6.94 -14.87
CA THR A 446 -20.23 7.49 -13.76
C THR A 446 -20.14 9.02 -13.72
N GLY A 447 -18.94 9.57 -13.93
CA GLY A 447 -18.69 11.02 -13.95
C GLY A 447 -19.40 11.72 -15.10
N ASN A 448 -19.30 11.18 -16.31
CA ASN A 448 -19.99 11.72 -17.49
C ASN A 448 -21.51 11.72 -17.31
N ARG A 449 -22.08 10.69 -16.68
CA ARG A 449 -23.52 10.63 -16.41
C ARG A 449 -23.98 11.63 -15.36
N MET A 450 -23.18 11.85 -14.31
CA MET A 450 -23.45 12.89 -13.31
C MET A 450 -23.43 14.28 -13.94
N SER A 451 -22.39 14.57 -14.72
CA SER A 451 -22.28 15.82 -15.48
C SER A 451 -23.47 16.01 -16.42
N TYR A 452 -23.88 14.95 -17.15
CA TYR A 452 -25.06 15.01 -18.01
C TYR A 452 -26.35 15.30 -17.24
N LYS A 453 -26.55 14.68 -16.06
CA LYS A 453 -27.73 14.95 -15.21
C LYS A 453 -27.72 16.38 -14.68
N GLU A 454 -26.57 16.88 -14.23
CA GLU A 454 -26.41 18.26 -13.78
C GLU A 454 -26.65 19.26 -14.92
N GLN A 455 -26.16 18.96 -16.12
CA GLN A 455 -26.41 19.75 -17.32
C GLN A 455 -27.90 19.78 -17.67
N GLN A 456 -28.59 18.64 -17.65
CA GLN A 456 -30.05 18.58 -17.88
C GLN A 456 -30.83 19.37 -16.83
N ARG A 457 -30.40 19.29 -15.55
CA ARG A 457 -30.99 20.07 -14.46
C ARG A 457 -30.78 21.57 -14.70
N SER A 458 -29.57 21.98 -15.04
CA SER A 458 -29.24 23.37 -15.37
C SER A 458 -30.05 23.89 -16.58
N ILE A 459 -30.19 23.09 -17.64
CA ILE A 459 -31.03 23.42 -18.80
C ILE A 459 -32.49 23.60 -18.37
N ARG A 460 -33.01 22.72 -17.51
CA ARG A 460 -34.39 22.82 -17.02
C ARG A 460 -34.59 24.07 -16.14
N GLU A 461 -33.65 24.36 -15.26
CA GLU A 461 -33.65 25.57 -14.43
C GLU A 461 -33.58 26.83 -15.30
N ALA A 462 -32.72 26.87 -16.32
CA ALA A 462 -32.65 27.96 -17.28
C ALA A 462 -33.96 28.18 -18.05
N LYS A 463 -34.63 27.09 -18.48
CA LYS A 463 -35.96 27.18 -19.12
C LYS A 463 -37.01 27.75 -18.17
N SER A 464 -37.00 27.32 -16.90
CA SER A 464 -37.89 27.85 -15.87
C SER A 464 -37.65 29.34 -15.63
N THR A 465 -36.40 29.76 -15.51
CA THR A 465 -36.03 31.18 -15.36
C THR A 465 -36.49 32.00 -16.57
N LYS A 466 -36.30 31.49 -17.79
CA LYS A 466 -36.79 32.16 -19.02
C LYS A 466 -38.31 32.35 -18.99
N ALA A 467 -39.07 31.35 -18.53
CA ALA A 467 -40.52 31.46 -18.39
C ALA A 467 -40.93 32.50 -17.34
N ILE A 468 -40.26 32.54 -16.18
CA ILE A 468 -40.52 33.53 -15.12
C ILE A 468 -40.23 34.95 -15.63
N THR A 469 -39.12 35.15 -16.33
CA THR A 469 -38.78 36.45 -16.94
C THR A 469 -39.85 36.88 -17.94
N LEU A 470 -40.33 35.98 -18.79
CA LEU A 470 -41.39 36.27 -19.75
C LEU A 470 -42.69 36.70 -19.05
N ILE A 471 -43.07 36.03 -17.96
CA ILE A 471 -44.22 36.43 -17.13
C ILE A 471 -44.00 37.83 -16.54
N GLY A 472 -42.82 38.10 -15.99
CA GLY A 472 -42.47 39.41 -15.45
C GLY A 472 -42.57 40.54 -16.49
N LEU A 473 -42.15 40.31 -17.72
CA LEU A 473 -42.23 41.29 -18.82
C LEU A 473 -43.68 41.67 -19.18
N ILE A 474 -44.65 40.80 -18.89
CA ILE A 474 -46.08 41.09 -19.12
C ILE A 474 -46.68 41.82 -17.92
N PHE A 475 -46.39 41.36 -16.69
CA PHE A 475 -47.01 41.92 -15.49
C PHE A 475 -46.42 43.27 -15.07
N ILE A 476 -45.14 43.57 -15.32
CA ILE A 476 -44.52 44.84 -14.92
C ILE A 476 -45.20 46.04 -15.63
N PRO A 477 -45.33 46.06 -16.98
CA PRO A 477 -46.06 47.13 -17.67
C PRO A 477 -47.52 47.24 -17.23
N LEU A 478 -48.19 46.10 -17.04
CA LEU A 478 -49.60 46.03 -16.66
C LEU A 478 -49.85 46.56 -15.25
N ALA A 479 -48.97 46.25 -14.29
CA ALA A 479 -49.01 46.78 -12.94
C ALA A 479 -48.70 48.28 -12.91
N TYR A 480 -47.74 48.74 -13.72
CA TYR A 480 -47.40 50.16 -13.85
C TYR A 480 -48.57 50.98 -14.39
N THR A 481 -49.18 50.55 -15.51
CA THR A 481 -50.34 51.25 -16.08
C THR A 481 -51.55 51.20 -15.14
N SER A 482 -51.79 50.06 -14.48
CA SER A 482 -52.85 49.93 -13.47
C SER A 482 -52.63 50.93 -12.32
N SER A 483 -51.41 51.05 -11.79
CA SER A 483 -51.06 52.01 -10.74
C SER A 483 -51.30 53.46 -11.19
N VAL A 484 -50.81 53.85 -12.37
CA VAL A 484 -50.92 55.22 -12.89
C VAL A 484 -52.38 55.61 -13.15
N PHE A 485 -53.17 54.74 -13.78
CA PHE A 485 -54.56 55.05 -14.12
C PHE A 485 -55.54 54.84 -12.95
N SER A 486 -55.17 54.06 -11.93
CA SER A 486 -55.96 53.92 -10.69
C SER A 486 -55.93 55.17 -9.81
N MET A 487 -55.09 56.16 -10.11
CA MET A 487 -54.94 57.37 -9.30
C MET A 487 -55.95 58.49 -9.62
N THR A 488 -56.74 58.38 -10.69
CA THR A 488 -57.60 59.49 -11.15
C THR A 488 -59.00 59.03 -11.58
N GLU A 489 -60.02 59.77 -11.14
CA GLU A 489 -61.45 59.43 -11.27
C GLU A 489 -62.01 59.24 -12.70
N PRO A 490 -61.42 59.71 -13.82
CA PRO A 490 -61.94 59.41 -15.16
C PRO A 490 -61.62 57.99 -15.65
N TYR A 491 -60.55 57.36 -15.14
CA TYR A 491 -59.99 56.12 -15.69
C TYR A 491 -60.28 54.88 -14.83
N ALA A 492 -61.06 55.06 -13.76
CA ALA A 492 -61.46 53.99 -12.86
C ALA A 492 -62.35 52.95 -13.58
N PRO A 493 -62.36 51.68 -13.14
CA PRO A 493 -63.22 50.66 -13.72
C PRO A 493 -64.71 51.05 -13.62
N GLY A 494 -65.40 51.07 -14.76
CA GLY A 494 -66.80 51.50 -14.88
C GLY A 494 -67.01 52.95 -15.34
N GLN A 495 -65.93 53.71 -15.55
CA GLN A 495 -65.98 55.10 -16.06
C GLN A 495 -65.76 55.17 -17.58
N GLU A 496 -66.11 56.30 -18.19
CA GLU A 496 -66.13 56.50 -19.65
C GLU A 496 -64.75 56.29 -20.32
N LEU A 497 -63.64 56.53 -19.61
CA LEU A 497 -62.28 56.43 -20.15
C LEU A 497 -61.51 55.17 -19.73
N PHE A 498 -62.17 54.17 -19.15
CA PHE A 498 -61.50 52.92 -18.73
C PHE A 498 -60.78 52.20 -19.89
N TRP A 499 -61.26 52.34 -21.13
CA TRP A 499 -60.63 51.73 -22.31
C TRP A 499 -59.19 52.21 -22.56
N VAL A 500 -58.83 53.42 -22.09
CA VAL A 500 -57.50 54.03 -22.24
C VAL A 500 -56.42 53.18 -21.55
N TYR A 501 -56.77 52.49 -20.46
CA TYR A 501 -55.87 51.54 -19.79
C TYR A 501 -55.41 50.43 -20.76
N PHE A 502 -56.32 49.81 -21.51
CA PHE A 502 -55.97 48.77 -22.48
C PHE A 502 -55.20 49.35 -23.68
N ALA A 503 -55.60 50.54 -24.16
CA ALA A 503 -54.96 51.23 -25.27
C ALA A 503 -53.51 51.65 -24.95
N ALA A 504 -53.19 51.95 -23.69
CA ALA A 504 -51.83 52.26 -23.25
C ALA A 504 -51.02 51.01 -22.87
N SER A 505 -51.64 50.00 -22.25
CA SER A 505 -50.94 48.81 -21.75
C SER A 505 -50.50 47.86 -22.85
N ALA A 506 -51.35 47.62 -23.87
CA ALA A 506 -51.02 46.72 -24.98
C ALA A 506 -49.76 47.14 -25.77
N PRO A 507 -49.61 48.40 -26.23
CA PRO A 507 -48.40 48.83 -26.94
C PRO A 507 -47.16 48.86 -26.02
N LEU A 508 -47.33 49.14 -24.73
CA LEU A 508 -46.21 49.11 -23.76
C LEU A 508 -45.68 47.68 -23.56
N ILE A 509 -46.58 46.69 -23.41
CA ILE A 509 -46.21 45.26 -23.36
C ILE A 509 -45.52 44.85 -24.66
N LEU A 510 -46.07 45.23 -25.83
CA LEU A 510 -45.47 44.94 -27.12
C LEU A 510 -44.04 45.48 -27.21
N LEU A 511 -43.81 46.74 -26.79
CA LEU A 511 -42.50 47.38 -26.81
C LEU A 511 -41.51 46.65 -25.91
N VAL A 512 -41.90 46.34 -24.67
CA VAL A 512 -41.03 45.66 -23.69
C VAL A 512 -40.69 44.23 -24.13
N VAL A 513 -41.67 43.49 -24.64
CA VAL A 513 -41.45 42.13 -25.18
C VAL A 513 -40.59 42.17 -26.44
N LEU A 514 -40.82 43.11 -27.36
CA LEU A 514 -40.02 43.28 -28.57
C LEU A 514 -38.57 43.65 -28.23
N GLY A 515 -38.38 44.57 -27.27
CA GLY A 515 -37.07 44.94 -26.75
C GLY A 515 -36.32 43.74 -26.15
N TYR A 516 -37.01 42.90 -25.37
CA TYR A 516 -36.44 41.66 -24.85
C TYR A 516 -36.00 40.71 -25.97
N TYR A 517 -36.85 40.45 -26.98
CA TYR A 517 -36.47 39.55 -28.07
C TYR A 517 -35.31 40.10 -28.92
N ILE A 518 -35.23 41.42 -29.11
CA ILE A 518 -34.09 42.06 -29.78
C ILE A 518 -32.80 41.84 -28.98
N LEU A 519 -32.84 41.97 -27.66
CA LEU A 519 -31.70 41.71 -26.78
C LEU A 519 -31.32 40.21 -26.78
N ASP A 520 -32.28 39.31 -26.56
CA ASP A 520 -32.09 37.84 -26.54
C ASP A 520 -31.46 37.36 -27.86
N TYR A 521 -31.93 37.89 -28.99
CA TYR A 521 -31.39 37.57 -30.30
C TYR A 521 -29.96 38.09 -30.50
N GLY A 522 -29.65 39.29 -29.98
CA GLY A 522 -28.33 39.90 -30.03
C GLY A 522 -27.26 39.17 -29.19
N TYR A 523 -27.65 38.54 -28.08
CA TYR A 523 -26.73 37.79 -27.20
C TYR A 523 -26.54 36.31 -27.59
N SER A 524 -27.33 35.78 -28.52
CA SER A 524 -27.32 34.36 -28.90
C SER A 524 -26.10 33.91 -29.75
N ALA A 525 -25.21 34.83 -30.12
CA ALA A 525 -23.94 34.50 -30.76
C ALA A 525 -22.85 34.42 -29.70
N GLY A 526 -22.03 33.37 -29.71
CA GLY A 526 -20.94 33.14 -28.74
C GLY A 526 -19.82 34.18 -28.70
N SER A 527 -20.06 35.41 -29.14
CA SER A 527 -19.21 36.58 -28.98
C SER A 527 -19.81 37.49 -27.91
N ALA A 528 -19.05 37.81 -26.85
CA ALA A 528 -19.47 38.63 -25.72
C ALA A 528 -19.82 40.11 -26.06
N ALA A 529 -19.88 40.48 -27.34
CA ALA A 529 -20.15 41.83 -27.81
C ALA A 529 -21.54 41.92 -28.45
N TRP A 530 -22.46 42.60 -27.77
CA TRP A 530 -23.75 42.99 -28.32
C TRP A 530 -23.56 44.08 -29.38
N SER A 531 -24.11 43.91 -30.58
CA SER A 531 -24.03 44.91 -31.66
C SER A 531 -25.32 44.97 -32.48
N ILE A 532 -25.83 46.19 -32.68
CA ILE A 532 -27.01 46.51 -33.52
C ILE A 532 -26.83 46.00 -34.96
N TYR A 533 -25.60 46.01 -35.47
CA TYR A 533 -25.28 45.58 -36.83
C TYR A 533 -25.52 44.07 -37.04
N HIS A 534 -25.20 43.25 -36.04
CA HIS A 534 -25.43 41.80 -36.09
C HIS A 534 -26.92 41.45 -36.00
N VAL A 535 -27.70 42.23 -35.25
CA VAL A 535 -29.16 42.03 -35.16
C VAL A 535 -29.85 42.40 -36.48
N MET A 536 -29.53 43.56 -37.07
CA MET A 536 -30.14 43.99 -38.33
C MET A 536 -29.79 43.09 -39.51
N SER A 537 -28.54 42.61 -39.61
CA SER A 537 -28.12 41.70 -40.69
C SER A 537 -28.86 40.36 -40.68
N ARG A 538 -29.19 39.83 -39.50
CA ARG A 538 -29.94 38.59 -39.36
C ARG A 538 -31.45 38.77 -39.52
N LEU A 539 -32.04 39.87 -39.05
CA LEU A 539 -33.42 40.24 -39.37
C LEU A 539 -33.61 40.34 -40.89
N ARG A 540 -32.65 40.94 -41.59
CA ARG A 540 -32.64 41.04 -43.05
C ARG A 540 -32.56 39.67 -43.74
N LYS A 541 -31.77 38.72 -43.21
CA LYS A 541 -31.74 37.32 -43.68
C LYS A 541 -33.02 36.54 -43.38
N ALA A 542 -33.60 36.68 -42.20
CA ALA A 542 -34.82 35.96 -41.79
C ALA A 542 -36.08 36.44 -42.52
N VAL A 543 -36.12 37.71 -42.92
CA VAL A 543 -37.21 38.32 -43.71
C VAL A 543 -37.08 38.00 -45.22
N GLY A 544 -36.11 37.19 -45.63
CA GLY A 544 -36.01 36.71 -47.01
C GLY A 544 -35.69 37.80 -48.04
N LEU A 545 -35.13 38.93 -47.62
CA LEU A 545 -34.57 39.92 -48.52
C LEU A 545 -33.15 39.48 -48.89
N SER A 546 -33.09 38.47 -49.75
CA SER A 546 -31.90 38.08 -50.49
C SER A 546 -31.54 39.20 -51.47
N GLU A 547 -30.58 40.04 -51.11
CA GLU A 547 -29.73 40.67 -52.12
C GLU A 547 -28.54 39.76 -52.39
N THR A 548 -28.56 39.19 -53.59
CA THR A 548 -27.42 38.62 -54.30
C THR A 548 -26.29 39.64 -54.35
N ALA A 549 -25.18 39.40 -53.65
CA ALA A 549 -23.91 40.03 -53.97
C ALA A 549 -22.71 39.20 -53.48
N ASN A 550 -21.99 38.68 -54.47
CA ASN A 550 -20.59 38.28 -54.48
C ASN A 550 -20.12 37.16 -53.55
N GLY A 551 -20.02 35.97 -54.16
CA GLY A 551 -18.90 35.09 -53.92
C GLY A 551 -17.60 35.74 -54.40
N LYS A 552 -16.68 35.89 -53.46
CA LYS A 552 -15.22 35.79 -53.60
C LYS A 552 -14.66 36.01 -52.20
N ASP A 553 -14.16 34.93 -51.62
CA ASP A 553 -12.87 34.88 -50.93
C ASP A 553 -12.75 33.50 -50.27
N GLU A 554 -12.34 32.53 -51.10
CA GLU A 554 -11.45 31.47 -50.63
C GLU A 554 -10.07 32.11 -50.43
N ALA A 555 -9.58 32.12 -49.19
CA ALA A 555 -8.20 31.84 -48.80
C ALA A 555 -7.94 32.31 -47.36
N PHE A 556 -6.97 31.63 -46.71
CA PHE A 556 -6.45 31.78 -45.34
C PHE A 556 -7.34 31.19 -44.23
N GLU A 557 -6.87 30.38 -43.29
CA GLU A 557 -5.60 29.67 -42.99
C GLU A 557 -5.97 28.70 -41.84
N ALA A 558 -5.47 27.45 -41.84
CA ALA A 558 -4.52 26.93 -40.85
C ALA A 558 -5.07 26.72 -39.42
#